data_AF-A0A2L2NL22-F1
#
_entry.id   AF-A0A2L2NL22-F1
#
_cell.length_a   1.000
_cell.length_b   1.000
_cell.length_c   1.000
_cell.angle_alpha   90.00
_cell.angle_beta   90.00
_cell.angle_gamma   90.00
#
_symmetry.space_group_name_H-M   'P 1'
#
loop_
_entity.id
_entity.type
_entity.pdbx_description
1 polymer ?
#
loop_
_entity_poly.entity_id
_entity_poly.type
_entity_poly.pdbx_seq_one_letter_code
_entity_poly.pdbx_strand_id
1 'polypeptide(L)'
;MSEAKVNCDLNSGEERLEKKILVLGSAPHTRQISAYTWDRLPKFLNVADYDVVILNLKPFLDQNFADNINIETLPSWQQFARLVFSQASELIIIGEPTIYTGKNSHIDISMWLPPLLPQLVFDLGEEIRNIDPEFSYYFKYVRRWFSHRTSNYIPNEYIQTYYLNLVHPQADHLEIQCHSLAQTRFQEDIAFRMKFQVLGVGGGNFIDSQKPIAVLRISGDVICLPIPTEISAQEAVDLILQERYELQFESTPPAWVEAYKLPHELPIEAEIDRCKDAIKQLEKELTAATIRLGEESRFRKLLYEQGEAALEPVVRDVLRELGAQVDEPKQPGKEDGRLIDSKQRRGMLEIKGLTHQLKLREVRQLDQWVRDALIDEDWESKGILIVNAFRNEPLGNRGEPFPLNCIQAAKKSDQCLITTMQLFNALCALQRGELNLEIFWDTIFSTSGVFSLPGLDLLCTNS
;
A
#
# COMPACT_ATOMS: atom_id res chain seq x y z
N MET A 1 -46.17 8.46 75.02
CA MET A 1 -44.95 9.13 74.52
C MET A 1 -44.40 8.27 73.41
N SER A 2 -44.70 8.67 72.18
CA SER A 2 -44.17 8.10 70.93
C SER A 2 -43.41 9.23 70.26
N GLU A 3 -42.08 9.11 70.17
CA GLU A 3 -41.28 10.04 69.37
C GLU A 3 -40.82 9.32 68.11
N ALA A 4 -41.39 9.80 67.00
CA ALA A 4 -41.01 9.45 65.65
C ALA A 4 -39.64 10.05 65.33
N LYS A 5 -38.70 9.21 64.87
CA LYS A 5 -37.53 9.69 64.12
C LYS A 5 -37.86 9.57 62.64
N VAL A 6 -38.00 10.73 62.02
CA VAL A 6 -38.15 10.95 60.59
C VAL A 6 -36.86 10.50 59.89
N ASN A 7 -36.98 9.56 58.97
CA ASN A 7 -35.95 9.16 58.03
C ASN A 7 -36.06 10.12 56.82
N CYS A 8 -35.06 10.98 56.63
CA CYS A 8 -34.95 11.80 55.41
C CYS A 8 -34.10 11.03 54.39
N ASP A 9 -34.75 10.18 53.61
CA ASP A 9 -34.19 9.69 52.34
C ASP A 9 -34.41 10.78 51.28
N LEU A 10 -33.36 11.56 51.02
CA LEU A 10 -33.26 12.35 49.78
C LEU A 10 -32.54 11.48 48.74
N ASN A 11 -33.31 10.61 48.08
CA ASN A 11 -32.93 10.01 46.81
C ASN A 11 -32.90 11.10 45.74
N SER A 12 -31.73 11.68 45.46
CA SER A 12 -31.46 12.28 44.15
C SER A 12 -31.05 11.16 43.20
N GLY A 13 -32.04 10.56 42.54
CA GLY A 13 -31.81 9.64 41.44
C GLY A 13 -31.26 10.38 40.23
N GLU A 14 -29.94 10.38 40.06
CA GLU A 14 -29.34 10.40 38.74
C GLU A 14 -29.32 8.94 38.26
N GLU A 15 -30.24 8.58 37.36
CA GLU A 15 -30.06 7.41 36.51
C GLU A 15 -28.70 7.58 35.80
N ARG A 16 -27.71 6.76 36.17
CA ARG A 16 -26.41 6.72 35.51
C ARG A 16 -26.66 6.20 34.09
N LEU A 17 -26.87 7.10 33.14
CA LEU A 17 -27.04 6.79 31.72
C LEU A 17 -25.94 5.80 31.31
N GLU A 18 -26.34 4.66 30.77
CA GLU A 18 -25.43 3.62 30.29
C GLU A 18 -24.56 4.22 29.17
N LYS A 19 -23.27 4.39 29.44
CA LYS A 19 -22.34 5.01 28.49
C LYS A 19 -22.18 4.11 27.27
N LYS A 20 -22.31 4.67 26.08
CA LYS A 20 -22.04 3.97 24.83
C LYS A 20 -20.54 4.00 24.53
N ILE A 21 -19.89 2.84 24.64
CA ILE A 21 -18.43 2.69 24.53
C ILE A 21 -18.04 2.11 23.16
N LEU A 22 -17.02 2.71 22.54
CA LEU A 22 -16.36 2.21 21.34
C LEU A 22 -14.88 1.92 21.61
N VAL A 23 -14.40 0.78 21.12
CA VAL A 23 -12.98 0.43 21.09
C VAL A 23 -12.51 0.32 19.64
N LEU A 24 -11.42 1.01 19.30
CA LEU A 24 -10.77 0.94 18.00
C LEU A 24 -9.36 0.40 18.12
N GLY A 25 -8.99 -0.51 17.22
CA GLY A 25 -7.68 -1.17 17.22
C GLY A 25 -7.59 -2.39 18.14
N SER A 26 -8.71 -2.85 18.68
CA SER A 26 -8.77 -4.01 19.56
C SER A 26 -10.17 -4.60 19.52
N ALA A 27 -10.29 -5.88 19.14
CA ALA A 27 -11.56 -6.60 19.04
C ALA A 27 -11.34 -8.12 18.92
N PRO A 28 -12.36 -8.95 19.26
CA PRO A 28 -13.59 -8.61 19.98
C PRO A 28 -13.39 -8.58 21.50
N HIS A 29 -14.19 -7.78 22.19
CA HIS A 29 -14.14 -7.63 23.66
C HIS A 29 -15.42 -8.15 24.32
N THR A 30 -16.57 -7.51 24.09
CA THR A 30 -17.89 -8.02 24.52
C THR A 30 -18.98 -7.64 23.53
N ARG A 31 -20.18 -8.22 23.69
CA ARG A 31 -21.40 -7.78 22.97
C ARG A 31 -22.00 -6.50 23.53
N GLN A 32 -21.54 -6.03 24.69
CA GLN A 32 -22.07 -4.84 25.36
C GLN A 32 -21.45 -3.54 24.79
N ILE A 33 -20.33 -3.65 24.08
CA ILE A 33 -19.63 -2.51 23.47
C ILE A 33 -19.44 -2.71 21.97
N SER A 34 -19.20 -1.61 21.26
CA SER A 34 -18.70 -1.67 19.89
C SER A 34 -17.18 -1.80 19.90
N ALA A 35 -16.63 -2.82 19.25
CA ALA A 35 -15.17 -3.03 19.19
C ALA A 35 -14.75 -3.48 17.80
N TYR A 36 -13.74 -2.84 17.22
CA TYR A 36 -13.24 -3.16 15.88
C TYR A 36 -11.70 -3.13 15.83
N THR A 37 -11.11 -4.06 15.08
CA THR A 37 -9.72 -3.91 14.64
C THR A 37 -9.64 -2.85 13.54
N TRP A 38 -8.48 -2.20 13.41
CA TRP A 38 -8.31 -1.09 12.46
C TRP A 38 -8.52 -1.50 10.99
N ASP A 39 -8.27 -2.76 10.64
CA ASP A 39 -8.49 -3.34 9.30
C ASP A 39 -9.94 -3.77 9.03
N ARG A 40 -10.83 -3.71 10.03
CA ARG A 40 -12.22 -4.21 9.95
C ARG A 40 -13.23 -3.22 10.51
N LEU A 41 -13.08 -1.94 10.15
CA LEU A 41 -14.03 -0.90 10.55
C LEU A 41 -15.33 -0.99 9.72
N PRO A 42 -16.51 -0.80 10.34
CA PRO A 42 -17.77 -0.68 9.62
C PRO A 42 -17.76 0.55 8.70
N LYS A 43 -18.28 0.40 7.48
CA LYS A 43 -18.37 1.46 6.47
C LYS A 43 -19.06 2.75 6.96
N PHE A 44 -19.99 2.63 7.90
CA PHE A 44 -20.79 3.74 8.41
C PHE A 44 -20.54 4.03 9.89
N LEU A 45 -19.36 3.67 10.40
CA LEU A 45 -18.98 4.00 11.77
C LEU A 45 -18.90 5.53 11.95
N ASN A 46 -19.63 6.04 12.94
CA ASN A 46 -19.56 7.43 13.36
C ASN A 46 -19.08 7.49 14.83
N VAL A 47 -17.84 7.90 15.06
CA VAL A 47 -17.26 7.91 16.42
C VAL A 47 -17.90 8.94 17.34
N ALA A 48 -18.55 9.96 16.78
CA ALA A 48 -19.26 10.99 17.55
C ALA A 48 -20.55 10.49 18.21
N ASP A 49 -21.04 9.29 17.86
CA ASP A 49 -22.24 8.69 18.44
C ASP A 49 -21.96 7.91 19.75
N TYR A 50 -20.77 8.07 20.33
CA TYR A 50 -20.30 7.36 21.51
C TYR A 50 -19.91 8.33 22.61
N ASP A 51 -20.07 7.92 23.87
CA ASP A 51 -19.67 8.70 25.04
C ASP A 51 -18.21 8.46 25.38
N VAL A 52 -17.72 7.25 25.12
CA VAL A 52 -16.35 6.83 25.40
C VAL A 52 -15.76 6.20 24.15
N VAL A 53 -14.56 6.63 23.78
CA VAL A 53 -13.76 5.97 22.75
C VAL A 53 -12.40 5.60 23.32
N ILE A 54 -12.02 4.32 23.18
CA ILE A 54 -10.70 3.82 23.53
C ILE A 54 -9.94 3.49 22.24
N LEU A 55 -8.81 4.15 22.03
CA LEU A 55 -7.93 3.95 20.88
C LEU A 55 -6.73 3.10 21.29
N ASN A 56 -6.64 1.88 20.77
CA ASN A 56 -5.43 1.09 20.82
C ASN A 56 -4.56 1.39 19.59
N LEU A 57 -3.50 2.17 19.76
CA LEU A 57 -2.62 2.57 18.66
C LEU A 57 -1.44 1.61 18.44
N LYS A 58 -1.27 0.59 19.30
CA LYS A 58 -0.18 -0.41 19.16
C LYS A 58 -0.10 -1.06 17.77
N PRO A 59 -1.21 -1.43 17.09
CA PRO A 59 -1.12 -2.05 15.76
C PRO A 59 -0.39 -1.19 14.73
N PHE A 60 -0.46 0.15 14.84
CA PHE A 60 0.21 1.05 13.91
C PHE A 60 1.74 1.15 14.11
N LEU A 61 2.28 0.56 15.18
CA LEU A 61 3.74 0.44 15.34
C LEU A 61 4.34 -0.62 14.41
N ASP A 62 3.52 -1.53 13.87
CA ASP A 62 3.93 -2.41 12.78
C ASP A 62 3.84 -1.64 11.45
N GLN A 63 5.00 -1.37 10.84
CA GLN A 63 5.07 -0.58 9.61
C GLN A 63 4.29 -1.22 8.46
N ASN A 64 4.31 -2.55 8.35
CA ASN A 64 3.59 -3.26 7.29
C ASN A 64 2.08 -3.16 7.48
N PHE A 65 1.61 -3.22 8.73
CA PHE A 65 0.21 -2.95 9.05
C PHE A 65 -0.18 -1.50 8.73
N ALA A 66 0.61 -0.53 9.21
CA ALA A 66 0.36 0.89 9.01
C ALA A 66 0.33 1.29 7.53
N ASP A 67 1.22 0.72 6.70
CA ASP A 67 1.31 1.04 5.26
C ASP A 67 0.15 0.46 4.44
N ASN A 68 -0.40 -0.68 4.86
CA ASN A 68 -1.41 -1.41 4.08
C ASN A 68 -2.85 -1.21 4.57
N ILE A 69 -3.07 -0.42 5.62
CA ILE A 69 -4.42 -0.13 6.08
C ILE A 69 -5.24 0.63 5.02
N ASN A 70 -6.51 0.26 4.87
CA ASN A 70 -7.42 1.01 4.02
C ASN A 70 -7.81 2.34 4.67
N ILE A 71 -7.06 3.39 4.31
CA ILE A 71 -7.24 4.74 4.84
C ILE A 71 -8.65 5.33 4.61
N GLU A 72 -9.37 4.89 3.58
CA GLU A 72 -10.73 5.37 3.28
C GLU A 72 -11.77 4.88 4.31
N THR A 73 -11.43 3.84 5.08
CA THR A 73 -12.31 3.29 6.13
C THR A 73 -12.09 3.93 7.50
N LEU A 74 -11.01 4.70 7.67
CA LEU A 74 -10.67 5.33 8.94
C LEU A 74 -11.64 6.47 9.29
N PRO A 75 -11.93 6.70 10.59
CA PRO A 75 -12.78 7.81 10.99
C PRO A 75 -12.13 9.15 10.64
N SER A 76 -12.96 10.14 10.31
CA SER A 76 -12.46 11.47 9.97
C SER A 76 -12.17 12.29 11.23
N TRP A 77 -11.23 13.24 11.14
CA TRP A 77 -10.91 14.14 12.25
C TRP A 77 -12.12 14.95 12.73
N GLN A 78 -13.06 15.27 11.84
CA GLN A 78 -14.29 16.00 12.20
C GLN A 78 -15.17 15.20 13.16
N GLN A 79 -15.22 13.87 13.02
CA GLN A 79 -15.99 13.04 13.94
C GLN A 79 -15.35 13.06 15.33
N PHE A 80 -14.03 12.97 15.41
CA PHE A 80 -13.32 13.09 16.68
C PHE A 80 -13.44 14.48 17.31
N ALA A 81 -13.40 15.55 16.51
CA ALA A 81 -13.65 16.90 17.01
C ALA A 81 -15.05 17.03 17.64
N ARG A 82 -16.07 16.44 17.01
CA ARG A 82 -17.43 16.39 17.57
C ARG A 82 -17.52 15.55 18.84
N LEU A 83 -16.85 14.40 18.89
CA LEU A 83 -16.74 13.57 20.10
C LEU A 83 -16.06 14.33 21.24
N VAL A 84 -14.86 14.86 21.03
CA VAL A 84 -14.04 15.48 22.07
C VAL A 84 -14.74 16.69 22.69
N PHE A 85 -15.59 17.40 21.94
CA PHE A 85 -16.37 18.54 22.44
C PHE A 85 -17.85 18.22 22.72
N SER A 86 -18.25 16.95 22.74
CA SER A 86 -19.57 16.54 23.24
C SER A 86 -19.59 16.50 24.78
N GLN A 87 -20.79 16.51 25.36
CA GLN A 87 -20.95 16.56 26.80
C GLN A 87 -20.49 15.25 27.44
N ALA A 88 -19.67 15.34 28.49
CA ALA A 88 -19.19 14.21 29.28
C ALA A 88 -18.45 13.11 28.49
N SER A 89 -17.88 13.45 27.32
CA SER A 89 -17.12 12.51 26.53
C SER A 89 -15.76 12.18 27.13
N GLU A 90 -15.26 11.01 26.76
CA GLU A 90 -13.94 10.55 27.17
C GLU A 90 -13.24 9.84 26.01
N LEU A 91 -12.04 10.29 25.68
CA LEU A 91 -11.16 9.69 24.68
C LEU A 91 -9.92 9.16 25.39
N ILE A 92 -9.77 7.84 25.43
CA ILE A 92 -8.60 7.18 26.03
C ILE A 92 -7.71 6.66 24.91
N ILE A 93 -6.42 6.96 24.96
CA ILE A 93 -5.44 6.62 23.93
C ILE A 93 -4.37 5.75 24.59
N ILE A 94 -4.20 4.54 24.09
CA ILE A 94 -3.14 3.62 24.48
C ILE A 94 -2.05 3.67 23.40
N GLY A 95 -0.89 4.19 23.78
CA GLY A 95 0.21 4.47 22.86
C GLY A 95 0.22 5.91 22.39
N GLU A 96 1.07 6.18 21.40
CA GLU A 96 1.37 7.54 20.99
C GLU A 96 0.52 7.98 19.79
N PRO A 97 -0.07 9.18 19.81
CA PRO A 97 -0.92 9.65 18.72
C PRO A 97 -0.16 10.24 17.51
N THR A 98 1.16 10.35 17.53
CA THR A 98 1.99 10.97 16.48
C THR A 98 2.38 9.98 15.36
N ILE A 99 1.44 9.12 14.94
CA ILE A 99 1.70 8.05 13.98
C ILE A 99 1.18 8.43 12.58
N TYR A 100 1.97 8.11 11.55
CA TYR A 100 1.57 8.24 10.14
C TYR A 100 1.18 6.88 9.56
N THR A 101 0.15 6.85 8.72
CA THR A 101 -0.40 5.62 8.11
C THR A 101 -0.69 5.77 6.62
N GLY A 102 -0.78 4.63 5.93
CA GLY A 102 -0.99 4.50 4.48
C GLY A 102 0.32 4.50 3.69
N LYS A 103 0.31 3.82 2.54
CA LYS A 103 1.46 3.73 1.62
C LYS A 103 1.93 5.13 1.23
N ASN A 104 3.17 5.49 1.59
CA ASN A 104 3.75 6.84 1.51
C ASN A 104 3.24 7.89 2.55
N SER A 105 2.81 7.44 3.74
CA SER A 105 2.50 8.27 4.92
C SER A 105 1.41 9.34 4.69
N HIS A 106 0.22 8.92 4.23
CA HIS A 106 -0.83 9.81 3.78
C HIS A 106 -1.76 10.35 4.89
N ILE A 107 -1.84 9.71 6.06
CA ILE A 107 -2.69 10.16 7.18
C ILE A 107 -1.90 10.25 8.47
N ASP A 108 -1.98 11.40 9.14
CA ASP A 108 -1.48 11.64 10.49
C ASP A 108 -2.59 11.41 11.52
N ILE A 109 -2.43 10.39 12.37
CA ILE A 109 -3.39 10.03 13.42
C ILE A 109 -3.57 11.16 14.45
N SER A 110 -2.57 12.02 14.63
CA SER A 110 -2.64 13.15 15.57
C SER A 110 -3.74 14.14 15.18
N MET A 111 -4.20 14.12 13.92
CA MET A 111 -5.33 14.91 13.44
C MET A 111 -6.65 14.56 14.14
N TRP A 112 -6.78 13.37 14.74
CA TRP A 112 -7.95 13.01 15.54
C TRP A 112 -8.01 13.75 16.88
N LEU A 113 -6.93 14.43 17.28
CA LEU A 113 -6.88 15.20 18.50
C LEU A 113 -6.98 16.70 18.20
N PRO A 114 -7.38 17.53 19.19
CA PRO A 114 -7.30 18.97 19.04
C PRO A 114 -5.87 19.41 18.67
N PRO A 115 -5.70 20.39 17.75
CA PRO A 115 -4.42 20.73 17.12
C PRO A 115 -3.48 21.56 18.01
N LEU A 116 -3.37 21.18 19.28
CA LEU A 116 -2.47 21.74 20.28
C LEU A 116 -2.01 20.61 21.21
N LEU A 117 -1.19 19.71 20.68
CA LEU A 117 -0.67 18.57 21.44
C LEU A 117 0.64 18.93 22.14
N PRO A 118 0.89 18.35 23.33
CA PRO A 118 2.20 18.49 23.94
C PRO A 118 3.26 17.74 23.12
N GLN A 119 4.47 18.30 23.04
CA GLN A 119 5.60 17.62 22.44
C GLN A 119 6.02 16.44 23.32
N LEU A 120 6.15 15.28 22.69
CA LEU A 120 6.68 14.06 23.31
C LEU A 120 8.15 13.88 22.94
N VAL A 121 8.94 13.43 23.91
CA VAL A 121 10.34 13.04 23.73
C VAL A 121 10.46 11.55 23.97
N PHE A 122 11.16 10.86 23.07
CA PHE A 122 11.44 9.44 23.18
C PHE A 122 12.68 9.22 24.02
N ASP A 123 12.50 8.51 25.13
CA ASP A 123 13.57 8.05 26.01
C ASP A 123 13.08 6.80 26.75
N LEU A 124 13.99 6.02 27.32
CA LEU A 124 13.68 4.76 27.99
C LEU A 124 13.96 4.86 29.48
N GLY A 125 13.00 4.42 30.30
CA GLY A 125 13.23 4.24 31.73
C GLY A 125 12.32 3.21 32.38
N GLU A 126 12.66 2.82 33.61
CA GLU A 126 11.92 1.80 34.39
C GLU A 126 11.29 2.38 35.67
N GLU A 127 11.71 3.57 36.10
CA GLU A 127 11.24 4.17 37.35
C GLU A 127 10.01 5.07 37.13
N ILE A 128 8.87 4.64 37.67
CA ILE A 128 7.58 5.35 37.61
C ILE A 128 7.15 5.76 39.03
N ARG A 129 6.75 7.02 39.20
CA ARG A 129 6.35 7.65 40.47
C ARG A 129 5.06 8.46 40.28
N ASN A 130 4.49 8.92 41.39
CA ASN A 130 3.33 9.81 41.42
C ASN A 130 2.16 9.31 40.56
N ILE A 131 1.85 8.02 40.65
CA ILE A 131 0.76 7.40 39.92
C ILE A 131 -0.56 7.87 40.53
N ASP A 132 -1.42 8.46 39.71
CA ASP A 132 -2.77 8.86 40.09
C ASP A 132 -3.57 7.60 40.48
N PRO A 133 -4.25 7.58 41.64
CA PRO A 133 -5.02 6.43 42.11
C PRO A 133 -6.00 5.88 41.07
N GLU A 134 -6.56 6.76 40.23
CA GLU A 134 -7.52 6.42 39.16
C GLU A 134 -6.95 5.42 38.15
N PHE A 135 -5.65 5.42 37.90
CA PHE A 135 -4.97 4.52 36.95
C PHE A 135 -3.96 3.59 37.63
N SER A 136 -4.00 3.48 38.96
CA SER A 136 -3.12 2.59 39.71
C SER A 136 -3.23 1.12 39.28
N TYR A 137 -4.43 0.69 38.86
CA TYR A 137 -4.65 -0.66 38.32
C TYR A 137 -3.88 -0.91 37.02
N TYR A 138 -3.79 0.11 36.15
CA TYR A 138 -3.13 0.04 34.84
C TYR A 138 -1.61 -0.01 35.00
N PHE A 139 -1.07 0.85 35.86
CA PHE A 139 0.37 0.97 36.09
C PHE A 139 1.01 -0.22 36.82
N LYS A 140 0.21 -1.19 37.31
CA LYS A 140 0.74 -2.50 37.74
C LYS A 140 1.43 -3.26 36.60
N TYR A 141 1.07 -2.97 35.36
CA TYR A 141 1.53 -3.68 34.16
C TYR A 141 2.43 -2.83 33.25
N VAL A 142 2.86 -1.66 33.73
CA VAL A 142 3.81 -0.77 33.05
C VAL A 142 5.11 -0.77 33.86
N ARG A 143 6.09 -1.59 33.47
CA ARG A 143 7.43 -1.59 34.10
C ARG A 143 8.41 -0.64 33.42
N ARG A 144 8.18 -0.31 32.14
CA ARG A 144 9.01 0.61 31.37
C ARG A 144 8.16 1.65 30.68
N TRP A 145 8.74 2.84 30.53
CA TRP A 145 8.20 3.92 29.72
C TRP A 145 9.16 4.22 28.57
N PHE A 146 8.62 4.68 27.44
CA PHE A 146 9.35 4.88 26.18
C PHE A 146 9.26 6.31 25.64
N SER A 147 8.44 7.14 26.28
CA SER A 147 8.34 8.56 25.99
C SER A 147 7.81 9.30 27.20
N HIS A 148 8.08 10.60 27.23
CA HIS A 148 7.52 11.52 28.22
C HIS A 148 7.15 12.84 27.58
N ARG A 149 6.26 13.57 28.24
CA ARG A 149 5.81 14.89 27.84
C ARG A 149 6.85 15.94 28.18
N THR A 150 6.99 16.94 27.30
CA THR A 150 7.70 18.20 27.60
C THR A 150 6.72 19.33 27.92
N SER A 151 7.23 20.47 28.38
CA SER A 151 6.42 21.68 28.55
C SER A 151 6.03 22.37 27.23
N ASN A 152 6.62 21.96 26.10
CA ASN A 152 6.35 22.56 24.80
C ASN A 152 5.10 21.96 24.17
N TYR A 153 4.42 22.76 23.34
CA TYR A 153 3.28 22.33 22.55
C TYR A 153 3.60 22.48 21.07
N ILE A 154 3.08 21.56 20.25
CA ILE A 154 3.23 21.57 18.80
C ILE A 154 1.85 21.92 18.22
N PRO A 155 1.59 23.20 17.90
CA PRO A 155 0.35 23.58 17.23
C PRO A 155 0.35 23.07 15.79
N ASN A 156 -0.79 22.52 15.35
CA ASN A 156 -1.01 22.20 13.95
C ASN A 156 -1.77 23.35 13.28
N GLU A 157 -1.03 24.38 12.88
CA GLU A 157 -1.58 25.62 12.30
C GLU A 157 -2.43 25.37 11.05
N TYR A 158 -2.12 24.31 10.29
CA TYR A 158 -2.84 23.98 9.05
C TYR A 158 -4.32 23.65 9.30
N ILE A 159 -4.61 22.90 10.36
CA ILE A 159 -5.99 22.51 10.70
C ILE A 159 -6.63 23.35 11.79
N GLN A 160 -5.86 24.14 12.55
CA GLN A 160 -6.36 24.88 13.71
C GLN A 160 -7.60 25.71 13.40
N THR A 161 -7.57 26.51 12.33
CA THR A 161 -8.71 27.35 11.93
C THR A 161 -9.94 26.52 11.53
N TYR A 162 -9.76 25.42 10.80
CA TYR A 162 -10.87 24.54 10.41
C TYR A 162 -11.46 23.82 11.61
N TYR A 163 -10.60 23.40 12.54
CA TYR A 163 -10.99 22.72 13.76
C TYR A 163 -11.79 23.63 14.68
N LEU A 164 -11.30 24.85 14.93
CA LEU A 164 -11.98 25.85 15.76
C LEU A 164 -13.35 26.22 15.18
N ASN A 165 -13.43 26.48 13.88
CA ASN A 165 -14.70 26.79 13.21
C ASN A 165 -15.72 25.65 13.29
N LEU A 166 -15.27 24.39 13.25
CA LEU A 166 -16.14 23.22 13.41
C LEU A 166 -16.73 23.13 14.83
N VAL A 167 -15.93 23.47 15.85
CA VAL A 167 -16.35 23.38 17.26
C VAL A 167 -17.21 24.59 17.66
N HIS A 168 -16.82 25.81 17.28
CA HIS A 168 -17.60 27.01 17.54
C HIS A 168 -17.30 28.14 16.52
N PRO A 169 -18.29 28.76 15.86
CA PRO A 169 -18.06 29.78 14.82
C PRO A 169 -17.35 31.07 15.29
N GLN A 170 -17.36 31.34 16.60
CA GLN A 170 -16.70 32.50 17.22
C GLN A 170 -15.38 32.14 17.91
N ALA A 171 -14.92 30.90 17.73
CA ALA A 171 -13.65 30.45 18.28
C ALA A 171 -12.47 31.15 17.61
N ASP A 172 -11.50 31.55 18.42
CA ASP A 172 -10.31 32.27 17.97
C ASP A 172 -9.03 31.56 18.42
N HIS A 173 -9.04 31.01 19.64
CA HIS A 173 -7.88 30.33 20.22
C HIS A 173 -8.27 29.06 20.98
N LEU A 174 -7.27 28.19 21.14
CA LEU A 174 -7.35 26.92 21.85
C LEU A 174 -6.35 26.95 23.00
N GLU A 175 -6.79 26.61 24.19
CA GLU A 175 -5.93 26.37 25.35
C GLU A 175 -6.02 24.91 25.78
N ILE A 176 -4.96 24.42 26.41
CA ILE A 176 -4.86 23.06 26.94
C ILE A 176 -4.48 23.09 28.41
N GLN A 177 -5.18 22.30 29.22
CA GLN A 177 -4.85 22.00 30.60
C GLN A 177 -4.46 20.53 30.70
N CYS A 178 -3.28 20.25 31.25
CA CYS A 178 -2.78 18.89 31.44
C CYS A 178 -2.71 18.56 32.93
N HIS A 179 -3.25 17.41 33.31
CA HIS A 179 -3.13 16.81 34.63
C HIS A 179 -2.29 15.54 34.53
N SER A 180 -1.28 15.40 35.38
CA SER A 180 -0.38 14.24 35.36
C SER A 180 -1.08 13.01 35.95
N LEU A 181 -0.94 11.87 35.27
CA LEU A 181 -1.47 10.58 35.75
C LEU A 181 -0.37 9.62 36.22
N ALA A 182 0.85 9.78 35.70
CA ALA A 182 2.05 9.11 36.18
C ALA A 182 3.29 9.84 35.69
N GLN A 183 4.35 9.82 36.49
CA GLN A 183 5.57 10.57 36.22
C GLN A 183 6.83 9.71 36.31
N THR A 184 7.88 10.14 35.62
CA THR A 184 9.24 9.62 35.84
C THR A 184 9.80 10.10 37.19
N ARG A 185 10.97 9.58 37.58
CA ARG A 185 11.74 10.12 38.72
C ARG A 185 12.11 11.61 38.57
N PHE A 186 12.07 12.14 37.35
CA PHE A 186 12.38 13.54 37.03
C PHE A 186 11.12 14.42 36.95
N GLN A 187 9.95 13.90 37.36
CA GLN A 187 8.66 14.59 37.31
C GLN A 187 8.16 14.89 35.89
N GLU A 188 8.58 14.07 34.92
CA GLU A 188 8.09 14.17 33.54
C GLU A 188 6.88 13.25 33.35
N ASP A 189 5.83 13.76 32.71
CA ASP A 189 4.57 13.02 32.58
C ASP A 189 4.71 11.92 31.51
N ILE A 190 4.50 10.66 31.90
CA ILE A 190 4.44 9.50 30.98
C ILE A 190 3.00 9.07 30.68
N ALA A 191 2.06 9.54 31.50
CA ALA A 191 0.62 9.51 31.24
C ALA A 191 -0.01 10.78 31.77
N PHE A 192 -1.02 11.28 31.07
CA PHE A 192 -1.64 12.55 31.39
C PHE A 192 -3.06 12.63 30.83
N ARG A 193 -3.89 13.41 31.52
CA ARG A 193 -5.23 13.83 31.09
C ARG A 193 -5.16 15.24 30.54
N MET A 194 -5.75 15.48 29.39
CA MET A 194 -5.87 16.77 28.75
C MET A 194 -7.32 17.25 28.74
N LYS A 195 -7.52 18.54 29.00
CA LYS A 195 -8.75 19.27 28.72
C LYS A 195 -8.44 20.45 27.83
N PHE A 196 -9.27 20.64 26.82
CA PHE A 196 -9.14 21.72 25.85
C PHE A 196 -10.22 22.75 26.08
N GLN A 197 -9.82 24.02 26.07
CA GLN A 197 -10.74 25.15 26.16
C GLN A 197 -10.71 25.90 24.84
N VAL A 198 -11.88 26.01 24.21
CA VAL A 198 -12.07 26.83 23.02
C VAL A 198 -12.55 28.18 23.46
N LEU A 199 -11.86 29.22 23.03
CA LEU A 199 -11.97 30.55 23.55
C LEU A 199 -12.29 31.55 22.44
N GLY A 200 -13.07 32.57 22.74
CA GLY A 200 -13.51 33.60 21.80
C GLY A 200 -13.11 35.00 22.21
N VAL A 201 -12.83 35.87 21.23
CA VAL A 201 -12.61 37.29 21.47
C VAL A 201 -13.96 37.99 21.62
N GLY A 202 -14.19 38.65 22.76
CA GLY A 202 -15.40 39.45 22.98
C GLY A 202 -15.53 40.56 21.93
N GLY A 203 -16.45 40.39 20.99
CA GLY A 203 -16.66 41.28 19.84
C GLY A 203 -16.63 42.77 20.21
N GLY A 204 -15.72 43.52 19.61
CA GLY A 204 -15.71 44.98 19.63
C GLY A 204 -14.32 45.53 19.37
N ASN A 205 -14.26 46.48 18.45
CA ASN A 205 -13.09 47.08 17.82
C ASN A 205 -11.85 47.24 18.72
N PHE A 206 -10.71 46.89 18.13
CA PHE A 206 -9.34 47.11 18.59
C PHE A 206 -9.21 48.46 19.31
N ILE A 207 -8.95 48.43 20.62
CA ILE A 207 -8.17 49.43 21.38
C ILE A 207 -7.92 48.97 22.83
N ASP A 208 -8.61 47.98 23.39
CA ASP A 208 -8.43 47.63 24.81
C ASP A 208 -8.00 46.17 25.06
N SER A 209 -6.77 45.99 25.54
CA SER A 209 -6.10 44.71 25.84
C SER A 209 -6.57 44.05 27.13
N GLN A 210 -7.79 44.33 27.60
CA GLN A 210 -8.36 43.80 28.84
C GLN A 210 -9.79 43.27 28.71
N LYS A 211 -10.22 42.82 27.51
CA LYS A 211 -11.51 42.12 27.40
C LYS A 211 -11.41 40.69 27.93
N PRO A 212 -12.42 40.20 28.69
CA PRO A 212 -12.43 38.84 29.16
C PRO A 212 -12.53 37.89 27.96
N ILE A 213 -11.56 37.00 27.86
CA ILE A 213 -11.60 35.84 26.99
C ILE A 213 -12.77 34.97 27.48
N ALA A 214 -13.77 34.74 26.62
CA ALA A 214 -14.91 33.91 26.95
C ALA A 214 -14.59 32.44 26.63
N VAL A 215 -14.75 31.55 27.62
CA VAL A 215 -14.70 30.11 27.39
C VAL A 215 -15.98 29.70 26.66
N LEU A 216 -15.84 29.35 25.39
CA LEU A 216 -16.97 29.00 24.52
C LEU A 216 -17.33 27.52 24.66
N ARG A 217 -16.32 26.65 24.70
CA ARG A 217 -16.48 25.19 24.88
C ARG A 217 -15.33 24.63 25.70
N ILE A 218 -15.62 23.56 26.42
CA ILE A 218 -14.63 22.75 27.14
C ILE A 218 -14.79 21.32 26.61
N SER A 219 -13.68 20.67 26.31
CA SER A 219 -13.70 19.27 25.90
C SER A 219 -14.09 18.32 27.03
N GLY A 220 -14.50 17.11 26.65
CA GLY A 220 -14.35 15.93 27.47
C GLY A 220 -12.89 15.63 27.82
N ASP A 221 -12.67 14.55 28.56
CA ASP A 221 -11.33 14.11 28.94
C ASP A 221 -10.63 13.47 27.74
N VAL A 222 -9.39 13.88 27.45
CA VAL A 222 -8.51 13.16 26.53
C VAL A 222 -7.35 12.60 27.33
N ILE A 223 -7.29 11.29 27.49
CA ILE A 223 -6.34 10.60 28.37
C ILE A 223 -5.33 9.84 27.52
N CYS A 224 -4.04 10.12 27.73
CA CYS A 224 -2.94 9.40 27.08
C CYS A 224 -2.28 8.45 28.08
N LEU A 225 -2.24 7.17 27.74
CA LEU A 225 -1.61 6.10 28.51
C LEU A 225 -0.49 5.45 27.68
N PRO A 226 0.64 5.06 28.30
CA PRO A 226 1.68 4.30 27.63
C PRO A 226 1.17 2.88 27.32
N ILE A 227 1.74 2.24 26.31
CA ILE A 227 1.49 0.81 26.05
C ILE A 227 2.02 0.00 27.24
N PRO A 228 1.24 -0.93 27.83
CA PRO A 228 1.72 -1.81 28.90
C PRO A 228 2.91 -2.66 28.45
N THR A 229 3.77 -3.03 29.39
CA THR A 229 4.95 -3.87 29.12
C THR A 229 4.79 -5.31 29.58
N GLU A 230 3.87 -5.57 30.51
CA GLU A 230 3.67 -6.89 31.12
C GLU A 230 2.45 -7.64 30.58
N ILE A 231 1.51 -6.91 29.95
CA ILE A 231 0.32 -7.46 29.30
C ILE A 231 0.23 -6.90 27.88
N SER A 232 -0.54 -7.55 27.02
CA SER A 232 -0.84 -7.04 25.69
C SER A 232 -1.66 -5.75 25.74
N ALA A 233 -1.62 -4.95 24.67
CA ALA A 233 -2.47 -3.76 24.58
C ALA A 233 -3.97 -4.11 24.58
N GLN A 234 -4.33 -5.30 24.08
CA GLN A 234 -5.70 -5.81 24.15
C GLN A 234 -6.13 -6.06 25.60
N GLU A 235 -5.30 -6.78 26.38
CA GLU A 235 -5.58 -7.00 27.81
C GLU A 235 -5.62 -5.69 28.61
N ALA A 236 -4.84 -4.68 28.22
CA ALA A 236 -4.93 -3.35 28.81
C ALA A 236 -6.26 -2.64 28.50
N VAL A 237 -6.81 -2.81 27.29
CA VAL A 237 -8.17 -2.33 26.98
C VAL A 237 -9.20 -3.02 27.86
N ASP A 238 -9.13 -4.36 27.98
CA ASP A 238 -10.03 -5.13 28.86
C ASP A 238 -9.94 -4.66 30.31
N LEU A 239 -8.72 -4.42 30.80
CA LEU A 239 -8.46 -3.90 32.13
C LEU A 239 -9.08 -2.52 32.36
N ILE A 240 -8.99 -1.60 31.39
CA ILE A 240 -9.66 -0.29 31.47
C ILE A 240 -11.18 -0.48 31.51
N LEU A 241 -11.71 -1.31 30.62
CA LEU A 241 -13.15 -1.58 30.56
C LEU A 241 -13.68 -2.19 31.87
N GLN A 242 -12.90 -3.07 32.50
CA GLN A 242 -13.25 -3.69 33.77
C GLN A 242 -13.17 -2.71 34.94
N GLU A 243 -12.02 -2.05 35.13
CA GLU A 243 -11.75 -1.27 36.34
C GLU A 243 -12.39 0.13 36.29
N ARG A 244 -12.55 0.72 35.10
CA ARG A 244 -13.14 2.06 34.93
C ARG A 244 -14.63 2.04 34.63
N TYR A 245 -15.09 1.05 33.87
CA TYR A 245 -16.47 0.97 33.39
C TYR A 245 -17.25 -0.22 33.95
N GLU A 246 -16.65 -0.97 34.89
CA GLU A 246 -17.28 -2.07 35.63
C GLU A 246 -17.83 -3.19 34.70
N LEU A 247 -17.26 -3.33 33.50
CA LEU A 247 -17.64 -4.36 32.54
C LEU A 247 -17.00 -5.71 32.90
N GLN A 248 -17.78 -6.78 32.85
CA GLN A 248 -17.33 -8.14 33.14
C GLN A 248 -16.91 -8.84 31.85
N PHE A 249 -15.72 -9.44 31.85
CA PHE A 249 -15.16 -10.20 30.73
C PHE A 249 -15.03 -11.68 31.09
N GLU A 250 -15.20 -12.56 30.10
CA GLU A 250 -14.72 -13.93 30.25
C GLU A 250 -13.19 -13.88 30.37
N SER A 251 -12.63 -14.58 31.36
CA SER A 251 -11.19 -14.56 31.59
C SER A 251 -10.45 -15.15 30.41
N THR A 252 -9.34 -14.52 30.01
CA THR A 252 -8.39 -15.11 29.06
C THR A 252 -8.00 -16.50 29.57
N PRO A 253 -8.18 -17.56 28.78
CA PRO A 253 -7.85 -18.91 29.23
C PRO A 253 -6.34 -18.98 29.50
N PRO A 254 -5.91 -19.48 30.67
CA PRO A 254 -4.50 -19.69 30.94
C PRO A 254 -3.85 -20.57 29.87
N ALA A 255 -2.59 -20.32 29.52
CA ALA A 255 -1.87 -21.08 28.50
C ALA A 255 -1.88 -22.60 28.72
N TRP A 256 -1.93 -23.06 29.99
CA TRP A 256 -1.99 -24.49 30.31
C TRP A 256 -3.27 -25.17 29.85
N VAL A 257 -4.36 -24.41 29.63
CA VAL A 257 -5.65 -24.95 29.15
C VAL A 257 -5.50 -25.55 27.76
N GLU A 258 -4.60 -25.03 26.92
CA GLU A 258 -4.35 -25.57 25.58
C GLU A 258 -3.88 -27.03 25.58
N ALA A 259 -3.31 -27.52 26.70
CA ALA A 259 -2.92 -28.92 26.85
C ALA A 259 -4.11 -29.88 26.97
N TYR A 260 -5.32 -29.36 27.19
CA TYR A 260 -6.55 -30.15 27.39
C TYR A 260 -7.50 -29.93 26.22
N LYS A 261 -7.45 -30.84 25.25
CA LYS A 261 -8.32 -30.81 24.06
C LYS A 261 -9.56 -31.67 24.24
N LEU A 262 -10.70 -31.20 23.76
CA LEU A 262 -11.91 -32.01 23.68
C LEU A 262 -11.80 -33.03 22.53
N PRO A 263 -12.35 -34.25 22.65
CA PRO A 263 -12.28 -35.24 21.57
C PRO A 263 -12.82 -34.78 20.22
N HIS A 264 -13.80 -33.86 20.20
CA HIS A 264 -14.37 -33.30 18.98
C HIS A 264 -13.53 -32.17 18.37
N GLU A 265 -12.58 -31.59 19.11
CA GLU A 265 -11.66 -30.57 18.58
C GLU A 265 -10.59 -31.21 17.69
N LEU A 266 -10.10 -32.40 18.05
CA LEU A 266 -9.04 -33.11 17.33
C LEU A 266 -9.31 -33.28 15.82
N PRO A 267 -10.49 -33.78 15.36
CA PRO A 267 -10.75 -33.89 13.93
C PRO A 267 -10.87 -32.53 13.22
N ILE A 268 -11.30 -31.48 13.92
CA ILE A 268 -11.42 -30.11 13.38
C ILE A 268 -10.04 -29.49 13.22
N GLU A 269 -9.15 -29.63 14.21
CA GLU A 269 -7.75 -29.19 14.10
C GLU A 269 -7.05 -29.87 12.92
N ALA A 270 -7.26 -31.17 12.75
CA ALA A 270 -6.73 -31.91 11.60
C ALA A 270 -7.31 -31.41 10.26
N GLU A 271 -8.56 -30.93 10.23
CA GLU A 271 -9.15 -30.31 9.04
C GLU A 271 -8.51 -28.95 8.75
N ILE A 272 -8.33 -28.12 9.78
CA ILE A 272 -7.65 -26.82 9.67
C ILE A 272 -6.23 -27.01 9.11
N ASP A 273 -5.48 -27.99 9.60
CA ASP A 273 -4.12 -28.23 9.13
C ASP A 273 -4.09 -28.71 7.68
N ARG A 274 -5.03 -29.57 7.26
CA ARG A 274 -5.20 -29.92 5.83
C ARG A 274 -5.50 -28.70 4.96
N CYS A 275 -6.36 -27.80 5.43
CA CYS A 275 -6.65 -26.55 4.72
C CYS A 275 -5.42 -25.66 4.60
N LYS A 276 -4.62 -25.52 5.66
CA LYS A 276 -3.36 -24.75 5.63
C LYS A 276 -2.36 -25.33 4.63
N ASP A 277 -2.20 -26.65 4.59
CA ASP A 277 -1.32 -27.32 3.63
C ASP A 277 -1.79 -27.12 2.19
N ALA A 278 -3.11 -27.19 1.95
CA ALA A 278 -3.70 -26.92 0.64
C ALA A 278 -3.45 -25.48 0.18
N ILE A 279 -3.60 -24.49 1.07
CA ILE A 279 -3.30 -23.09 0.78
C ILE A 279 -1.83 -22.95 0.35
N LYS A 280 -0.90 -23.50 1.12
CA LYS A 280 0.53 -23.44 0.83
C LYS A 280 0.88 -24.05 -0.54
N GLN A 281 0.22 -25.14 -0.89
CA GLN A 281 0.42 -25.78 -2.19
C GLN A 281 -0.12 -24.93 -3.35
N LEU A 282 -1.32 -24.36 -3.19
CA LEU A 282 -1.92 -23.47 -4.18
C LEU A 282 -1.10 -22.19 -4.40
N GLU A 283 -0.52 -21.63 -3.34
CA GLU A 283 0.39 -20.47 -3.44
C GLU A 283 1.65 -20.78 -4.26
N LYS A 284 2.20 -21.99 -4.10
CA LYS A 284 3.34 -22.46 -4.90
C LYS A 284 2.96 -22.63 -6.37
N GLU A 285 1.79 -23.19 -6.65
CA GLU A 285 1.26 -23.35 -8.01
C GLU A 285 0.99 -22.00 -8.69
N LEU A 286 0.41 -21.06 -7.95
CA LEU A 286 0.19 -19.69 -8.41
C LEU A 286 1.53 -19.03 -8.78
N THR A 287 2.53 -19.13 -7.90
CA THR A 287 3.87 -18.56 -8.15
C THR A 287 4.48 -19.15 -9.42
N ALA A 288 4.42 -20.47 -9.60
CA ALA A 288 4.90 -21.14 -10.79
C ALA A 288 4.13 -20.75 -12.07
N ALA A 289 2.81 -20.55 -11.97
CA ALA A 289 2.00 -20.05 -13.08
C ALA A 289 2.32 -18.60 -13.44
N THR A 290 2.54 -17.74 -12.45
CA THR A 290 2.94 -16.34 -12.66
C THR A 290 4.30 -16.23 -13.32
N ILE A 291 5.28 -17.05 -12.93
CA ILE A 291 6.60 -17.09 -13.57
C ILE A 291 6.46 -17.50 -15.04
N ARG A 292 5.75 -18.60 -15.33
CA ARG A 292 5.50 -19.05 -16.71
C ARG A 292 4.79 -17.99 -17.55
N LEU A 293 3.79 -17.31 -16.99
CA LEU A 293 3.11 -16.22 -17.69
C LEU A 293 4.05 -15.05 -17.98
N GLY A 294 4.95 -14.72 -17.04
CA GLY A 294 5.98 -13.70 -17.22
C GLY A 294 6.96 -14.06 -18.33
N GLU A 295 7.40 -15.32 -18.37
CA GLU A 295 8.24 -15.86 -19.44
C GLU A 295 7.54 -15.75 -20.80
N GLU A 296 6.30 -16.21 -20.95
CA GLU A 296 5.56 -16.12 -22.22
C GLU A 296 5.26 -14.67 -22.63
N SER A 297 4.86 -13.83 -21.67
CA SER A 297 4.49 -12.43 -21.93
C SER A 297 5.68 -11.58 -22.36
N ARG A 298 6.92 -12.03 -22.14
CA ARG A 298 8.13 -11.31 -22.56
C ARG A 298 8.15 -11.03 -24.07
N PHE A 299 7.55 -11.90 -24.89
CA PHE A 299 7.49 -11.72 -26.34
C PHE A 299 6.65 -10.53 -26.78
N ARG A 300 5.77 -9.99 -25.91
CA ARG A 300 5.05 -8.73 -26.17
C ARG A 300 5.99 -7.55 -26.35
N LYS A 301 7.24 -7.64 -25.86
CA LYS A 301 8.31 -6.65 -26.11
C LYS A 301 8.56 -6.39 -27.59
N LEU A 302 8.33 -7.37 -28.47
CA LEU A 302 8.38 -7.19 -29.93
C LEU A 302 7.50 -6.03 -30.42
N LEU A 303 6.43 -5.73 -29.68
CA LEU A 303 5.45 -4.73 -30.07
C LEU A 303 5.88 -3.31 -29.70
N TYR A 304 6.76 -3.10 -28.71
CA TYR A 304 7.00 -1.75 -28.18
C TYR A 304 8.45 -1.41 -27.82
N GLU A 305 9.34 -2.41 -27.65
CA GLU A 305 10.73 -2.17 -27.22
C GLU A 305 11.64 -1.68 -28.36
N GLN A 306 12.86 -1.25 -27.98
CA GLN A 306 13.96 -0.91 -28.87
C GLN A 306 15.33 -1.31 -28.27
N GLY A 307 16.34 -1.41 -29.12
CA GLY A 307 17.76 -1.48 -28.75
C GLY A 307 18.25 -2.81 -28.15
N GLU A 308 19.55 -2.83 -27.88
CA GLU A 308 20.36 -4.01 -27.53
C GLU A 308 19.94 -4.70 -26.23
N ALA A 309 19.54 -3.92 -25.22
CA ALA A 309 19.18 -4.48 -23.92
C ALA A 309 17.76 -5.07 -23.87
N ALA A 310 16.90 -4.78 -24.85
CA ALA A 310 15.47 -5.08 -24.75
C ALA A 310 14.87 -5.73 -26.01
N LEU A 311 14.97 -5.11 -27.18
CA LEU A 311 14.34 -5.63 -28.40
C LEU A 311 15.14 -6.78 -29.01
N GLU A 312 16.45 -6.59 -29.14
CA GLU A 312 17.33 -7.56 -29.82
C GLU A 312 17.30 -8.95 -29.18
N PRO A 313 17.41 -9.13 -27.85
CA PRO A 313 17.37 -10.45 -27.24
C PRO A 313 16.03 -11.15 -27.47
N VAL A 314 14.92 -10.40 -27.42
CA VAL A 314 13.58 -10.95 -27.63
C VAL A 314 13.38 -11.39 -29.08
N VAL A 315 13.87 -10.62 -30.05
CA VAL A 315 13.83 -11.02 -31.46
C VAL A 315 14.64 -12.29 -31.69
N ARG A 316 15.84 -12.39 -31.11
CA ARG A 316 16.68 -13.60 -31.20
C ARG A 316 15.98 -14.81 -30.58
N ASP A 317 15.35 -14.66 -29.42
CA ASP A 317 14.56 -15.72 -28.79
C ASP A 317 13.39 -16.16 -29.66
N VAL A 318 12.66 -15.24 -30.29
CA VAL A 318 11.53 -15.58 -31.19
C VAL A 318 12.01 -16.36 -32.40
N LEU A 319 13.15 -15.98 -32.98
CA LEU A 319 13.73 -16.71 -34.11
C LEU A 319 14.17 -18.14 -33.69
N ARG A 320 14.63 -18.32 -32.44
CA ARG A 320 14.90 -19.65 -31.86
C ARG A 320 13.62 -20.48 -31.66
N GLU A 321 12.55 -19.87 -31.16
CA GLU A 321 11.23 -20.52 -31.08
C GLU A 321 10.72 -20.93 -32.47
N LEU A 322 11.00 -20.12 -33.50
CA LEU A 322 10.71 -20.42 -34.91
C LEU A 322 11.68 -21.45 -35.52
N GLY A 323 12.54 -22.08 -34.73
CA GLY A 323 13.37 -23.21 -35.15
C GLY A 323 14.69 -22.85 -35.84
N ALA A 324 15.13 -21.59 -35.80
CA ALA A 324 16.48 -21.22 -36.25
C ALA A 324 17.50 -21.35 -35.12
N GLN A 325 18.73 -21.72 -35.47
CA GLN A 325 19.88 -21.47 -34.60
C GLN A 325 20.24 -19.99 -34.72
N VAL A 326 20.34 -19.27 -33.60
CA VAL A 326 20.65 -17.84 -33.59
C VAL A 326 21.82 -17.57 -32.66
N ASP A 327 22.90 -17.06 -33.24
CA ASP A 327 24.11 -16.67 -32.55
C ASP A 327 24.06 -15.19 -32.16
N GLU A 328 24.67 -14.88 -31.02
CA GLU A 328 24.85 -13.50 -30.55
C GLU A 328 25.78 -12.70 -31.48
N PRO A 329 25.69 -11.36 -31.50
CA PRO A 329 26.58 -10.55 -32.32
C PRO A 329 28.04 -10.78 -31.94
N LYS A 330 28.92 -10.97 -32.94
CA LYS A 330 30.36 -11.22 -32.70
C LYS A 330 31.09 -9.97 -32.19
N GLN A 331 30.62 -8.77 -32.58
CA GLN A 331 31.21 -7.49 -32.22
C GLN A 331 30.10 -6.48 -31.93
N PRO A 332 30.11 -5.79 -30.77
CA PRO A 332 29.15 -4.74 -30.49
C PRO A 332 29.16 -3.66 -31.58
N GLY A 333 27.99 -3.33 -32.13
CA GLY A 333 27.81 -2.27 -33.13
C GLY A 333 28.12 -2.65 -34.58
N LYS A 334 28.34 -3.93 -34.89
CA LYS A 334 28.25 -4.47 -36.25
C LYS A 334 26.87 -5.09 -36.44
N GLU A 335 26.74 -6.40 -36.61
CA GLU A 335 25.45 -7.08 -36.71
C GLU A 335 24.73 -7.17 -35.36
N ASP A 336 23.40 -7.34 -35.38
CA ASP A 336 22.59 -7.59 -34.17
C ASP A 336 22.41 -9.11 -33.89
N GLY A 337 22.92 -9.95 -34.81
CA GLY A 337 22.97 -11.41 -34.69
C GLY A 337 23.14 -12.11 -36.03
N ARG A 338 23.33 -13.43 -35.97
CA ARG A 338 23.38 -14.31 -37.16
C ARG A 338 22.46 -15.49 -36.94
N LEU A 339 21.84 -15.99 -38.00
CA LEU A 339 20.99 -17.18 -37.92
C LEU A 339 21.32 -18.22 -38.96
N ILE A 340 21.01 -19.47 -38.63
CA ILE A 340 21.00 -20.61 -39.54
C ILE A 340 19.65 -21.31 -39.39
N ASP A 341 18.93 -21.49 -40.49
CA ASP A 341 17.66 -22.22 -40.47
C ASP A 341 17.84 -23.74 -40.61
N SER A 342 16.75 -24.49 -40.57
CA SER A 342 16.77 -25.96 -40.71
C SER A 342 17.29 -26.45 -42.07
N LYS A 343 17.27 -25.61 -43.11
CA LYS A 343 17.84 -25.90 -44.45
C LYS A 343 19.28 -25.43 -44.59
N GLN A 344 19.95 -25.06 -43.50
CA GLN A 344 21.34 -24.56 -43.46
C GLN A 344 21.55 -23.25 -44.22
N ARG A 345 20.50 -22.46 -44.42
CA ARG A 345 20.59 -21.12 -45.01
C ARG A 345 20.98 -20.11 -43.94
N ARG A 346 21.90 -19.21 -44.29
CA ARG A 346 22.53 -18.27 -43.37
C ARG A 346 21.92 -16.88 -43.50
N GLY A 347 21.54 -16.27 -42.38
CA GLY A 347 21.01 -14.91 -42.31
C GLY A 347 21.88 -14.00 -41.45
N MET A 348 22.07 -12.75 -41.89
CA MET A 348 22.67 -11.67 -41.11
C MET A 348 21.54 -10.75 -40.61
N LEU A 349 21.48 -10.50 -39.30
CA LEU A 349 20.39 -9.74 -38.68
C LEU A 349 20.78 -8.29 -38.43
N GLU A 350 19.83 -7.40 -38.72
CA GLU A 350 19.80 -6.03 -38.23
C GLU A 350 18.40 -5.77 -37.65
N ILE A 351 18.33 -5.27 -36.43
CA ILE A 351 17.11 -5.14 -35.63
C ILE A 351 16.95 -3.69 -35.21
N LYS A 352 15.82 -3.07 -35.55
CA LYS A 352 15.60 -1.65 -35.26
C LYS A 352 14.23 -1.39 -34.66
N GLY A 353 14.23 -0.87 -33.43
CA GLY A 353 13.06 -0.25 -32.83
C GLY A 353 13.01 1.24 -33.14
N LEU A 354 11.97 1.71 -33.82
CA LEU A 354 11.88 3.07 -34.33
C LEU A 354 10.56 3.74 -33.94
N THR A 355 10.61 5.04 -33.65
CA THR A 355 9.41 5.89 -33.50
C THR A 355 8.85 6.37 -34.85
N HIS A 356 9.47 5.98 -35.95
CA HIS A 356 9.19 6.42 -37.32
C HIS A 356 9.45 5.26 -38.29
N GLN A 357 9.19 5.50 -39.57
CA GLN A 357 9.52 4.57 -40.67
C GLN A 357 11.04 4.33 -40.80
N LEU A 358 11.40 3.21 -41.44
CA LEU A 358 12.78 2.83 -41.70
C LEU A 358 13.53 3.89 -42.52
N LYS A 359 14.82 4.09 -42.21
CA LYS A 359 15.72 4.98 -42.95
C LYS A 359 16.60 4.18 -43.91
N LEU A 360 16.84 4.74 -45.10
CA LEU A 360 17.65 4.11 -46.16
C LEU A 360 19.07 3.75 -45.71
N ARG A 361 19.65 4.51 -44.76
CA ARG A 361 20.99 4.24 -44.24
C ARG A 361 21.10 2.88 -43.55
N GLU A 362 20.03 2.42 -42.88
CA GLU A 362 20.03 1.14 -42.14
C GLU A 362 20.08 -0.05 -43.12
N VAL A 363 19.34 0.03 -44.24
CA VAL A 363 19.38 -0.97 -45.33
C VAL A 363 20.79 -1.06 -45.93
N ARG A 364 21.43 0.09 -46.18
CA ARG A 364 22.79 0.15 -46.73
C ARG A 364 23.84 -0.35 -45.74
N GLN A 365 23.62 -0.15 -44.46
CA GLN A 365 24.52 -0.60 -43.40
C GLN A 365 24.53 -2.13 -43.33
N LEU A 366 23.36 -2.77 -43.30
CA LEU A 366 23.26 -4.23 -43.36
C LEU A 366 23.87 -4.81 -44.65
N ASP A 367 23.67 -4.13 -45.79
CA ASP A 367 24.24 -4.53 -47.07
C ASP A 367 25.77 -4.58 -47.01
N GLN A 368 26.38 -3.55 -46.42
CA GLN A 368 27.82 -3.49 -46.22
C GLN A 368 28.30 -4.66 -45.34
N TRP A 369 27.62 -4.94 -44.22
CA TRP A 369 28.01 -6.03 -43.33
C TRP A 369 27.91 -7.41 -43.97
N VAL A 370 26.89 -7.65 -44.80
CA VAL A 370 26.76 -8.92 -45.56
C VAL A 370 27.93 -9.07 -46.53
N ARG A 371 28.31 -8.00 -47.26
CA ARG A 371 29.46 -8.03 -48.17
C ARG A 371 30.78 -8.22 -47.44
N ASP A 372 30.97 -7.51 -46.32
CA ASP A 372 32.18 -7.62 -45.50
C ASP A 372 32.32 -9.05 -44.95
N ALA A 373 31.24 -9.64 -44.43
CA ALA A 373 31.26 -11.01 -43.92
C ALA A 373 31.55 -12.05 -45.02
N LEU A 374 31.07 -11.83 -46.24
CA LEU A 374 31.42 -12.68 -47.38
C LEU A 374 32.92 -12.59 -47.71
N ILE A 375 33.50 -11.38 -47.73
CA ILE A 375 34.90 -11.16 -48.10
C ILE A 375 35.86 -11.63 -46.99
N ASP A 376 35.57 -11.27 -45.74
CA ASP A 376 36.47 -11.44 -44.60
C ASP A 376 36.32 -12.82 -43.94
N GLU A 377 35.13 -13.42 -43.99
CA GLU A 377 34.80 -14.65 -43.25
C GLU A 377 34.29 -15.80 -44.14
N ASP A 378 34.19 -15.62 -45.47
CA ASP A 378 33.54 -16.57 -46.39
C ASP A 378 32.10 -16.94 -45.94
N TRP A 379 31.42 -15.95 -45.35
CA TRP A 379 30.07 -16.10 -44.81
C TRP A 379 29.03 -15.56 -45.78
N GLU A 380 28.68 -16.36 -46.79
CA GLU A 380 27.57 -16.07 -47.67
C GLU A 380 26.25 -16.15 -46.89
N SER A 381 25.51 -15.04 -46.85
CA SER A 381 24.27 -14.93 -46.08
C SER A 381 23.31 -13.91 -46.69
N LYS A 382 22.03 -14.05 -46.36
CA LYS A 382 20.99 -13.07 -46.70
C LYS A 382 20.87 -12.02 -45.59
N GLY A 383 20.80 -10.74 -45.95
CA GLY A 383 20.46 -9.69 -45.00
C GLY A 383 18.98 -9.73 -44.62
N ILE A 384 18.68 -9.79 -43.32
CA ILE A 384 17.32 -9.77 -42.78
C ILE A 384 17.19 -8.57 -41.82
N LEU A 385 16.40 -7.58 -42.22
CA LEU A 385 16.18 -6.34 -41.48
C LEU A 385 14.81 -6.39 -40.77
N ILE A 386 14.85 -6.48 -39.45
CA ILE A 386 13.70 -6.66 -38.57
C ILE A 386 13.34 -5.34 -37.90
N VAL A 387 12.13 -4.82 -38.14
CA VAL A 387 11.79 -3.44 -37.77
C VAL A 387 10.52 -3.35 -36.91
N ASN A 388 10.65 -2.75 -35.73
CA ASN A 388 9.53 -2.29 -34.91
C ASN A 388 9.30 -0.79 -35.16
N ALA A 389 8.67 -0.45 -36.29
CA ALA A 389 8.36 0.93 -36.65
C ALA A 389 7.15 1.47 -35.88
N PHE A 390 7.11 2.79 -35.64
CA PHE A 390 6.04 3.48 -34.91
C PHE A 390 5.73 2.82 -33.54
N ARG A 391 6.76 2.37 -32.82
CA ARG A 391 6.59 1.54 -31.61
C ARG A 391 5.79 2.20 -30.47
N ASN A 392 5.72 3.52 -30.45
CA ASN A 392 4.97 4.29 -29.45
C ASN A 392 3.47 4.39 -29.80
N GLU A 393 3.09 4.00 -31.01
CA GLU A 393 1.69 4.00 -31.46
C GLU A 393 1.06 2.62 -31.26
N PRO A 394 -0.24 2.58 -30.88
CA PRO A 394 -1.04 1.36 -30.94
C PRO A 394 -0.97 0.70 -32.32
N LEU A 395 -0.98 -0.63 -32.38
CA LEU A 395 -0.73 -1.38 -33.62
C LEU A 395 -1.66 -0.98 -34.78
N GLY A 396 -2.95 -0.75 -34.50
CA GLY A 396 -3.94 -0.31 -35.50
C GLY A 396 -3.73 1.10 -36.05
N ASN A 397 -2.86 1.91 -35.41
CA ASN A 397 -2.58 3.29 -35.80
C ASN A 397 -1.21 3.46 -36.47
N ARG A 398 -0.44 2.38 -36.61
CA ARG A 398 0.91 2.45 -37.19
C ARG A 398 0.84 2.72 -38.69
N GLY A 399 1.69 3.63 -39.17
CA GLY A 399 1.84 3.92 -40.59
C GLY A 399 2.69 2.87 -41.32
N GLU A 400 2.94 3.12 -42.60
CA GLU A 400 3.78 2.26 -43.45
C GLU A 400 5.24 2.20 -42.95
N PRO A 401 5.75 1.02 -42.55
CA PRO A 401 7.06 0.89 -41.91
C PRO A 401 8.22 1.06 -42.89
N PHE A 402 8.00 0.75 -44.17
CA PHE A 402 9.04 0.68 -45.20
C PHE A 402 8.77 1.66 -46.35
N PRO A 403 9.53 2.78 -46.42
CA PRO A 403 9.40 3.72 -47.52
C PRO A 403 9.92 3.14 -48.85
N LEU A 404 9.40 3.62 -49.99
CA LEU A 404 9.69 3.07 -51.32
C LEU A 404 11.20 3.01 -51.65
N ASN A 405 11.98 4.02 -51.23
CA ASN A 405 13.43 4.04 -51.43
C ASN A 405 14.15 2.92 -50.65
N CYS A 406 13.68 2.55 -49.47
CA CYS A 406 14.20 1.45 -48.67
C CYS A 406 13.87 0.10 -49.33
N ILE A 407 12.63 -0.06 -49.81
CA ILE A 407 12.20 -1.25 -50.55
C ILE A 407 13.05 -1.45 -51.81
N GLN A 408 13.28 -0.39 -52.59
CA GLN A 408 14.11 -0.45 -53.79
C GLN A 408 15.57 -0.80 -53.48
N ALA A 409 16.12 -0.27 -52.38
CA ALA A 409 17.48 -0.58 -51.95
C ALA A 409 17.61 -2.04 -51.47
N ALA A 410 16.65 -2.53 -50.69
CA ALA A 410 16.59 -3.91 -50.22
C ALA A 410 16.51 -4.90 -51.39
N LYS A 411 15.70 -4.61 -52.41
CA LYS A 411 15.63 -5.40 -53.65
C LYS A 411 16.95 -5.49 -54.39
N LYS A 412 17.73 -4.41 -54.44
CA LYS A 412 19.04 -4.38 -55.10
C LYS A 412 20.13 -5.13 -54.34
N SER A 413 19.95 -5.30 -53.03
CA SER A 413 20.89 -5.94 -52.11
C SER A 413 20.44 -7.34 -51.66
N ASP A 414 19.36 -7.85 -52.26
CA ASP A 414 18.69 -9.09 -51.88
C ASP A 414 18.36 -9.25 -50.38
N GLN A 415 17.95 -8.16 -49.75
CA GLN A 415 17.56 -8.16 -48.34
C GLN A 415 16.07 -8.41 -48.15
N CYS A 416 15.73 -9.09 -47.04
CA CYS A 416 14.37 -9.26 -46.56
C CYS A 416 14.06 -8.22 -45.48
N LEU A 417 13.01 -7.43 -45.68
CA LEU A 417 12.47 -6.47 -44.71
C LEU A 417 11.24 -7.07 -44.04
N ILE A 418 11.28 -7.26 -42.72
CA ILE A 418 10.18 -7.85 -41.95
C ILE A 418 9.90 -7.00 -40.70
N THR A 419 8.64 -6.93 -40.28
CA THR A 419 8.29 -6.21 -39.05
C THR A 419 8.32 -7.12 -37.83
N THR A 420 8.57 -6.56 -36.65
CA THR A 420 8.43 -7.31 -35.39
C THR A 420 6.98 -7.73 -35.11
N MET A 421 6.00 -7.02 -35.68
CA MET A 421 4.60 -7.42 -35.64
C MET A 421 4.36 -8.72 -36.44
N GLN A 422 4.95 -8.86 -37.63
CA GLN A 422 4.89 -10.09 -38.41
C GLN A 422 5.59 -11.25 -37.68
N LEU A 423 6.70 -11.01 -36.98
CA LEU A 423 7.34 -12.01 -36.12
C LEU A 423 6.46 -12.40 -34.92
N PHE A 424 5.82 -11.42 -34.27
CA PHE A 424 4.89 -11.69 -33.17
C PHE A 424 3.71 -12.54 -33.65
N ASN A 425 3.13 -12.21 -34.82
CA ASN A 425 2.05 -12.99 -35.41
C ASN A 425 2.52 -14.40 -35.82
N ALA A 426 3.75 -14.55 -36.32
CA ALA A 426 4.33 -15.86 -36.61
C ALA A 426 4.44 -16.71 -35.34
N LEU A 427 4.93 -16.13 -34.24
CA LEU A 427 4.98 -16.82 -32.95
C LEU A 427 3.58 -17.21 -32.47
N CYS A 428 2.59 -16.31 -32.57
CA CYS A 428 1.21 -16.63 -32.22
C CYS A 428 0.63 -17.78 -33.07
N ALA A 429 0.92 -17.80 -34.37
CA ALA A 429 0.49 -18.88 -35.26
C ALA A 429 1.22 -20.19 -34.93
N LEU A 430 2.51 -20.15 -34.56
CA LEU A 430 3.27 -21.31 -34.10
C LEU A 430 2.66 -21.89 -32.82
N GLN A 431 2.38 -21.05 -31.83
CA GLN A 431 1.79 -21.47 -30.55
C GLN A 431 0.38 -22.05 -30.71
N ARG A 432 -0.33 -21.67 -31.76
CA ARG A 432 -1.63 -22.26 -32.15
C ARG A 432 -1.51 -23.52 -33.02
N GLY A 433 -0.32 -23.89 -33.45
CA GLY A 433 -0.09 -25.00 -34.38
C GLY A 433 -0.52 -24.71 -35.82
N GLU A 434 -0.65 -23.43 -36.18
CA GLU A 434 -1.14 -22.95 -37.48
C GLU A 434 0.00 -22.55 -38.44
N LEU A 435 1.22 -22.33 -37.91
CA LEU A 435 2.35 -21.89 -38.72
C LEU A 435 3.07 -23.08 -39.38
N ASN A 436 3.20 -23.02 -40.71
CA ASN A 436 4.15 -23.87 -41.43
C ASN A 436 5.54 -23.21 -41.42
N LEU A 437 6.44 -23.72 -40.56
CA LEU A 437 7.80 -23.22 -40.41
C LEU A 437 8.62 -23.27 -41.70
N GLU A 438 8.44 -24.32 -42.51
CA GLU A 438 9.17 -24.44 -43.77
C GLU A 438 8.78 -23.32 -44.74
N ILE A 439 7.48 -23.08 -44.92
CA ILE A 439 6.98 -21.99 -45.77
C ILE A 439 7.43 -20.63 -45.23
N PHE A 440 7.40 -20.43 -43.91
CA PHE A 440 7.86 -19.17 -43.29
C PHE A 440 9.33 -18.87 -43.63
N TRP A 441 10.22 -19.83 -43.41
CA TRP A 441 11.65 -19.65 -43.69
C TRP A 441 11.93 -19.58 -45.19
N ASP A 442 11.27 -20.40 -46.01
CA ASP A 442 11.37 -20.31 -47.46
C ASP A 442 10.99 -18.92 -47.96
N THR A 443 9.92 -18.34 -47.41
CA THR A 443 9.48 -16.99 -47.74
C THR A 443 10.52 -15.94 -47.30
N ILE A 444 11.08 -16.03 -46.09
CA ILE A 444 12.16 -15.11 -45.64
C ILE A 444 13.34 -15.16 -46.62
N PHE A 445 13.82 -16.37 -46.95
CA PHE A 445 15.02 -16.51 -47.77
C PHE A 445 14.79 -16.21 -49.26
N SER A 446 13.57 -16.41 -49.79
CA SER A 446 13.22 -16.04 -51.16
C SER A 446 12.83 -14.57 -51.31
N THR A 447 12.50 -13.87 -50.23
CA THR A 447 12.03 -12.47 -50.28
C THR A 447 13.17 -11.52 -50.62
N SER A 448 12.94 -10.69 -51.64
CA SER A 448 13.80 -9.55 -51.97
C SER A 448 12.96 -8.27 -51.87
N GLY A 449 13.18 -7.47 -50.81
CA GLY A 449 12.31 -6.36 -50.42
C GLY A 449 11.44 -6.71 -49.21
N VAL A 450 10.14 -6.43 -49.27
CA VAL A 450 9.23 -6.57 -48.11
C VAL A 450 8.72 -8.01 -48.00
N PHE A 451 8.86 -8.59 -46.80
CA PHE A 451 8.29 -9.88 -46.44
C PHE A 451 6.77 -9.81 -46.48
N SER A 452 6.17 -10.78 -47.15
CA SER A 452 4.72 -10.95 -47.18
C SER A 452 4.40 -12.44 -47.11
N LEU A 453 3.70 -12.82 -46.05
CA LEU A 453 3.13 -14.15 -45.88
C LEU A 453 1.67 -13.96 -45.45
N PRO A 454 0.69 -14.38 -46.27
CA PRO A 454 -0.72 -14.22 -45.95
C PRO A 454 -1.06 -14.78 -44.56
N GLY A 455 -1.80 -14.01 -43.77
CA GLY A 455 -2.18 -14.37 -42.40
C GLY A 455 -1.25 -13.82 -41.30
N LEU A 456 -0.06 -13.32 -41.64
CA LEU A 456 0.85 -12.69 -40.67
C LEU A 456 0.73 -11.17 -40.60
N ASP A 457 -0.07 -10.56 -41.48
CA ASP A 457 -0.29 -9.11 -41.53
C ASP A 457 -1.47 -8.64 -40.63
N LEU A 458 -2.27 -9.58 -40.11
CA LEU A 458 -3.39 -9.31 -39.19
C LEU A 458 -2.97 -9.59 -37.75
N LEU A 459 -3.37 -8.71 -36.82
CA LEU A 459 -3.10 -8.91 -35.40
C LEU A 459 -3.76 -10.19 -34.89
N CYS A 460 -2.98 -10.99 -34.16
CA CYS A 460 -3.52 -12.03 -33.30
C CYS A 460 -4.51 -11.40 -32.30
N THR A 461 -5.80 -11.54 -32.56
CA THR A 461 -6.86 -11.14 -31.63
C THR A 461 -7.35 -12.40 -30.92
N ASN A 462 -7.56 -12.31 -29.60
CA ASN A 462 -8.07 -13.43 -28.82
C ASN A 462 -9.46 -13.81 -29.36
N SER A 463 -9.62 -15.08 -29.72
CA SER A 463 -10.94 -15.72 -29.89
C SER A 463 -11.54 -16.01 -28.52
#